data_AF-A0A812CNJ3-F1
#
_entry.id   AF-A0A812CNJ3-F1
#
_cell.length_a   1.000
_cell.length_b   1.000
_cell.length_c   1.000
_cell.angle_alpha   90.00
_cell.angle_beta   90.00
_cell.angle_gamma   90.00
#
_symmetry.space_group_name_H-M   'P 1'
#
loop_
_entity.id
_entity.type
_entity.pdbx_description
1 polymer ?
#
loop_
_entity_poly.entity_id
_entity_poly.type
_entity_poly.pdbx_seq_one_letter_code
_entity_poly.pdbx_strand_id
1 'polypeptide(L)'
;MCLSISTCSYLSIYLSIYLSMFISIYLSIYLSIYLSLSVHIYLPIYLNLFISISLSIYQSALMYLFQFANIYLSQSVHIYLSIYLSIYLSLSLSLSLSLSKNIYIYIYIYISVSVEEKDLFVQRQHLDTYEEALERIRAITGDTDLENIITKFQGNEEENFALFKYINELNTEIESYTENIRELERDIFEIQETGAKKRKDIQDQIQSIKTISTAIDAEKGKMAIVETQKVLEEFKVGIISLLKVLQCDSQPFESALAADTEVNEGTILLYMGSIDQRITELLLINQFLEIKHTQIKQHKTETSSPFPSKPGSAKINRQYLSVVPPDID
;
A
#
# COMPACT_ATOMS: atom_id res chain seq x y z
N MET A 1 120.75 -78.45 -109.24
CA MET A 1 120.62 -77.75 -107.94
C MET A 1 119.84 -76.43 -108.08
N CYS A 2 120.27 -75.45 -108.87
CA CYS A 2 119.54 -74.17 -108.98
C CYS A 2 118.10 -74.31 -109.51
N LEU A 3 117.87 -75.09 -110.58
CA LEU A 3 116.54 -75.26 -111.19
C LEU A 3 115.49 -75.88 -110.25
N SER A 4 115.91 -76.78 -109.35
CA SER A 4 115.02 -77.41 -108.37
C SER A 4 114.73 -76.51 -107.18
N ILE A 5 115.66 -75.62 -106.82
CA ILE A 5 115.47 -74.66 -105.72
C ILE A 5 114.53 -73.53 -106.16
N SER A 6 114.67 -73.00 -107.38
CA SER A 6 113.81 -71.93 -107.89
C SER A 6 112.37 -72.37 -108.18
N THR A 7 112.18 -73.59 -108.70
CA THR A 7 110.83 -74.15 -108.90
C THR A 7 110.15 -74.48 -107.57
N CYS A 8 110.89 -75.00 -106.58
CA CYS A 8 110.35 -75.29 -105.25
C CYS A 8 110.03 -74.00 -104.45
N SER A 9 110.85 -72.96 -104.54
CA SER A 9 110.56 -71.66 -103.91
C SER A 9 109.36 -70.96 -104.56
N TYR A 10 109.25 -70.96 -105.89
CA TYR A 10 108.08 -70.41 -106.58
C TYR A 10 106.79 -71.15 -106.20
N LEU A 11 106.79 -72.49 -106.22
CA LEU A 11 105.61 -73.28 -105.90
C LEU A 11 105.19 -73.13 -104.44
N SER A 12 106.13 -73.06 -103.50
CA SER A 12 105.83 -72.86 -102.07
C SER A 12 105.34 -71.44 -101.75
N ILE A 13 105.90 -70.40 -102.40
CA ILE A 13 105.39 -69.03 -102.27
C ILE A 13 103.98 -68.91 -102.87
N TYR A 14 103.76 -69.44 -104.08
CA TYR A 14 102.43 -69.43 -104.70
C TYR A 14 101.40 -70.17 -103.85
N LEU A 15 101.72 -71.38 -103.38
CA LEU A 15 100.79 -72.20 -102.60
C LEU A 15 100.51 -71.58 -101.22
N SER A 16 101.51 -71.00 -100.54
CA SER A 16 101.31 -70.33 -99.25
C SER A 16 100.49 -69.04 -99.37
N ILE A 17 100.72 -68.22 -100.40
CA ILE A 17 99.90 -67.02 -100.67
C ILE A 17 98.47 -67.43 -101.04
N TYR A 18 98.28 -68.38 -101.96
CA TYR A 18 96.95 -68.85 -102.36
C TYR A 18 96.17 -69.43 -101.16
N LEU A 19 96.80 -70.31 -100.38
CA LEU A 19 96.16 -70.99 -99.27
C LEU A 19 95.85 -70.01 -98.10
N SER A 20 96.75 -69.07 -97.79
CA SER A 20 96.50 -68.05 -96.77
C SER A 20 95.43 -67.03 -97.18
N MET A 21 95.43 -66.58 -98.43
CA MET A 21 94.37 -65.73 -98.99
C MET A 21 93.01 -66.45 -98.97
N PHE A 22 92.97 -67.70 -99.45
CA PHE A 22 91.74 -68.49 -99.48
C PHE A 22 91.17 -68.73 -98.07
N ILE A 23 92.01 -69.18 -97.13
CA ILE A 23 91.59 -69.44 -95.75
C ILE A 23 91.16 -68.15 -95.04
N SER A 24 91.90 -67.04 -95.18
CA SER A 24 91.55 -65.78 -94.51
C SER A 24 90.26 -65.15 -95.05
N ILE A 25 90.05 -65.15 -96.37
CA ILE A 25 88.82 -64.64 -96.99
C ILE A 25 87.63 -65.54 -96.64
N TYR A 26 87.78 -66.87 -96.78
CA TYR A 26 86.70 -67.81 -96.42
C TYR A 26 86.33 -67.70 -94.94
N LEU A 27 87.32 -67.70 -94.04
CA LEU A 27 87.07 -67.66 -92.60
C LEU A 27 86.49 -66.32 -92.16
N SER A 28 86.95 -65.19 -92.70
CA SER A 28 86.41 -63.86 -92.37
C SER A 28 84.98 -63.66 -92.86
N ILE A 29 84.64 -64.10 -94.08
CA ILE A 29 83.27 -64.04 -94.61
C ILE A 29 82.37 -64.98 -93.80
N TYR A 30 82.77 -66.24 -93.58
CA TYR A 30 82.00 -67.19 -92.79
C TYR A 30 81.75 -66.68 -91.36
N LEU A 31 82.80 -66.20 -90.68
CA LEU A 31 82.71 -65.74 -89.30
C LEU A 31 81.90 -64.45 -89.17
N SER A 32 82.03 -63.50 -90.10
CA SER A 32 81.25 -62.25 -90.08
C SER A 32 79.77 -62.49 -90.35
N ILE A 33 79.42 -63.35 -91.30
CA ILE A 33 78.03 -63.75 -91.57
C ILE A 33 77.43 -64.48 -90.37
N TYR A 34 78.15 -65.47 -89.80
CA TYR A 34 77.71 -66.22 -88.63
C TYR A 34 77.54 -65.32 -87.39
N LEU A 35 78.49 -64.42 -87.14
CA LEU A 35 78.43 -63.48 -86.02
C LEU A 35 77.30 -62.46 -86.19
N SER A 36 77.08 -61.95 -87.42
CA SER A 36 75.98 -61.05 -87.72
C SER A 36 74.61 -61.71 -87.54
N LEU A 37 74.41 -62.92 -88.09
CA LEU A 37 73.17 -63.70 -87.92
C LEU A 37 72.90 -64.02 -86.44
N SER A 38 73.92 -64.42 -85.68
CA SER A 38 73.77 -64.75 -84.26
C SER A 38 73.50 -63.52 -83.39
N VAL A 39 74.21 -62.40 -83.59
CA VAL A 39 74.08 -61.19 -82.76
C VAL A 39 72.90 -60.30 -83.14
N HIS A 40 72.62 -60.11 -84.43
CA HIS A 40 71.60 -59.15 -84.89
C HIS A 40 70.22 -59.78 -85.17
N ILE A 41 70.14 -61.10 -85.38
CA ILE A 41 68.87 -61.78 -85.69
C ILE A 41 68.50 -62.78 -84.61
N TYR A 42 69.36 -63.76 -84.31
CA TYR A 42 69.03 -64.79 -83.32
C TYR A 42 68.89 -64.22 -81.90
N LEU A 43 69.90 -63.46 -81.42
CA LEU A 43 69.92 -62.96 -80.05
C LEU A 43 68.73 -62.01 -79.73
N PRO A 44 68.34 -61.03 -80.58
CA PRO A 44 67.22 -60.15 -80.27
C PRO A 44 65.87 -60.85 -80.35
N ILE A 45 65.69 -61.82 -81.26
CA ILE A 45 64.47 -62.63 -81.32
C ILE A 45 64.36 -63.49 -80.05
N TYR A 46 65.43 -64.18 -79.67
CA TYR A 46 65.48 -65.00 -78.46
C TYR A 46 65.19 -64.18 -77.21
N LEU A 47 65.84 -63.02 -77.05
CA LEU A 47 65.67 -62.16 -75.88
C LEU A 47 64.25 -61.58 -75.78
N ASN A 48 63.70 -61.06 -76.88
CA ASN A 48 62.32 -60.53 -76.89
C ASN A 48 61.28 -61.61 -76.62
N LEU A 49 61.46 -62.82 -77.17
CA LEU A 49 60.54 -63.93 -76.97
C LEU A 49 60.60 -64.44 -75.52
N PHE A 50 61.80 -64.54 -74.94
CA PHE A 50 61.97 -64.86 -73.52
C PHE A 50 61.36 -63.80 -72.59
N ILE A 51 61.62 -62.51 -72.83
CA ILE A 51 61.11 -61.39 -72.01
C ILE A 51 59.59 -61.27 -72.12
N SER A 52 59.02 -61.34 -73.32
CA SER A 52 57.55 -61.23 -73.50
C SER A 52 56.79 -62.39 -72.87
N ILE A 53 57.27 -63.63 -72.99
CA ILE A 53 56.65 -64.80 -72.35
C ILE A 53 56.78 -64.72 -70.83
N SER A 54 57.98 -64.44 -70.30
CA SER A 54 58.17 -64.33 -68.84
C SER A 54 57.36 -63.20 -68.22
N LEU A 55 57.28 -62.03 -68.87
CA LEU A 55 56.49 -60.89 -68.40
C LEU A 55 54.98 -61.17 -68.46
N SER A 56 54.48 -61.78 -69.54
CA SER A 56 53.05 -62.13 -69.67
C SER A 56 52.62 -63.17 -68.64
N ILE A 57 53.44 -64.20 -68.38
CA ILE A 57 53.21 -65.18 -67.33
C ILE A 57 53.19 -64.48 -65.96
N TYR A 58 54.21 -63.67 -65.64
CA TYR A 58 54.30 -62.96 -64.36
C TYR A 58 53.08 -62.06 -64.11
N GLN A 59 52.69 -61.27 -65.11
CA GLN A 59 51.55 -60.35 -65.01
C GLN A 59 50.21 -61.10 -64.89
N SER A 60 50.05 -62.22 -65.60
CA SER A 60 48.85 -63.07 -65.47
C SER A 60 48.74 -63.72 -64.07
N ALA A 61 49.86 -64.18 -63.52
CA ALA A 61 49.92 -64.76 -62.17
C ALA A 61 49.61 -63.71 -61.08
N LEU A 62 50.16 -62.50 -61.21
CA LEU A 62 49.82 -61.40 -60.30
C LEU A 62 48.34 -61.02 -60.36
N MET A 63 47.75 -60.96 -61.56
CA MET A 63 46.32 -60.63 -61.71
C MET A 63 45.42 -61.72 -61.09
N TYR A 64 45.77 -62.99 -61.27
CA TYR A 64 45.08 -64.11 -60.62
C TYR A 64 45.15 -64.03 -59.08
N LEU A 65 46.34 -63.79 -58.53
CA LEU A 65 46.53 -63.63 -57.07
C LEU A 65 45.73 -62.42 -56.52
N PHE A 66 45.75 -61.30 -57.22
CA PHE A 66 44.98 -60.11 -56.82
C PHE A 66 43.47 -60.38 -56.86
N GLN A 67 42.97 -61.05 -57.89
CA GLN A 67 41.55 -61.40 -57.97
C GLN A 67 41.14 -62.40 -56.87
N PHE A 68 41.96 -63.41 -56.60
CA PHE A 68 41.72 -64.36 -55.51
C PHE A 68 41.69 -63.67 -54.13
N ALA A 69 42.65 -62.78 -53.86
CA ALA A 69 42.70 -62.01 -52.62
C ALA A 69 41.47 -61.10 -52.44
N ASN A 70 41.01 -60.42 -53.49
CA ASN A 70 39.81 -59.59 -53.44
C ASN A 70 38.54 -60.41 -53.22
N ILE A 71 38.39 -61.57 -53.86
CA ILE A 71 37.24 -62.47 -53.63
C ILE A 71 37.23 -62.95 -52.18
N TYR A 72 38.38 -63.41 -51.66
CA TYR A 72 38.51 -63.87 -50.28
C TYR A 72 38.21 -62.75 -49.27
N LEU A 73 38.74 -61.54 -49.49
CA LEU A 73 38.48 -60.38 -48.62
C LEU A 73 37.01 -59.95 -48.68
N SER A 74 36.43 -59.87 -49.88
CA SER A 74 35.02 -59.51 -50.07
C SER A 74 34.08 -60.51 -49.39
N GLN A 75 34.32 -61.82 -49.57
CA GLN A 75 33.53 -62.86 -48.93
C GLN A 75 33.67 -62.86 -47.41
N SER A 76 34.89 -62.78 -46.87
CA SER A 76 35.11 -62.75 -45.43
C SER A 76 34.47 -61.53 -44.76
N VAL A 77 34.60 -60.33 -45.36
CA VAL A 77 33.92 -59.12 -44.88
C VAL A 77 32.40 -59.24 -44.98
N HIS A 78 31.86 -59.73 -46.11
CA HIS A 78 30.41 -59.85 -46.28
C HIS A 78 29.81 -60.88 -45.32
N ILE A 79 30.47 -62.02 -45.10
CA ILE A 79 30.03 -63.06 -44.15
C ILE A 79 30.10 -62.51 -42.72
N TYR A 80 31.20 -61.88 -42.32
CA TYR A 80 31.34 -61.30 -40.99
C TYR A 80 30.26 -60.25 -40.72
N LEU A 81 30.08 -59.30 -41.64
CA LEU A 81 29.13 -58.20 -41.48
C LEU A 81 27.69 -58.68 -41.51
N SER A 82 27.32 -59.63 -42.39
CA SER A 82 25.95 -60.15 -42.45
C SER A 82 25.59 -60.97 -41.21
N ILE A 83 26.50 -61.81 -40.71
CA ILE A 83 26.29 -62.58 -39.48
C ILE A 83 26.22 -61.64 -38.28
N TYR A 84 27.18 -60.72 -38.13
CA TYR A 84 27.19 -59.77 -37.02
C TYR A 84 25.92 -58.91 -36.98
N LEU A 85 25.54 -58.32 -38.13
CA LEU A 85 24.37 -57.43 -38.20
C LEU A 85 23.06 -58.19 -38.03
N SER A 86 22.91 -59.39 -38.59
CA SER A 86 21.69 -60.20 -38.43
C SER A 86 21.50 -60.70 -37.01
N ILE A 87 22.57 -61.18 -36.34
CA ILE A 87 22.53 -61.57 -34.93
C ILE A 87 22.24 -60.35 -34.05
N TYR A 88 22.98 -59.24 -34.22
CA TYR A 88 22.79 -58.04 -33.42
C TYR A 88 21.37 -57.47 -33.55
N LEU A 89 20.85 -57.35 -34.78
CA LEU A 89 19.52 -56.81 -35.04
C LEU A 89 18.40 -57.75 -34.56
N SER A 90 18.51 -59.06 -34.79
CA SER A 90 17.50 -60.01 -34.33
C SER A 90 17.47 -60.13 -32.81
N LEU A 91 18.62 -60.13 -32.13
CA LEU A 91 18.70 -60.21 -30.68
C LEU A 91 18.21 -58.91 -30.01
N SER A 92 18.65 -57.74 -30.49
CA SER A 92 18.19 -56.45 -29.96
C SER A 92 16.70 -56.22 -30.19
N LEU A 93 16.18 -56.56 -31.37
CA LEU A 93 14.75 -56.43 -31.67
C LEU A 93 13.90 -57.43 -30.88
N SER A 94 14.30 -58.69 -30.78
CA SER A 94 13.54 -59.68 -30.00
C SER A 94 13.54 -59.36 -28.49
N LEU A 95 14.67 -58.91 -27.94
CA LEU A 95 14.76 -58.53 -26.52
C LEU A 95 13.93 -57.28 -26.22
N SER A 96 14.01 -56.23 -27.06
CA SER A 96 13.20 -55.02 -26.88
C SER A 96 11.70 -55.27 -27.05
N LEU A 97 11.29 -56.07 -28.04
CA LEU A 97 9.87 -56.38 -28.29
C LEU A 97 9.27 -57.30 -27.22
N SER A 98 10.04 -58.25 -26.69
CA SER A 98 9.58 -59.14 -25.62
C SER A 98 9.47 -58.41 -24.28
N LEU A 99 10.50 -57.65 -23.88
CA LEU A 99 10.47 -56.87 -22.64
C LEU A 99 9.34 -55.83 -22.65
N SER A 100 9.23 -55.01 -23.71
CA SER A 100 8.20 -53.97 -23.81
C SER A 100 6.77 -54.53 -23.73
N LYS A 101 6.48 -55.60 -24.48
CA LYS A 101 5.14 -56.25 -24.46
C LYS A 101 4.85 -56.91 -23.12
N ASN A 102 5.80 -57.66 -22.56
CA ASN A 102 5.58 -58.36 -21.29
C ASN A 102 5.39 -57.37 -20.12
N ILE A 103 6.17 -56.28 -20.08
CA ILE A 103 6.01 -55.22 -19.07
C ILE A 103 4.66 -54.51 -19.24
N TYR A 104 4.26 -54.15 -20.47
CA TYR A 104 2.97 -53.52 -20.72
C TYR A 104 1.80 -54.41 -20.28
N ILE A 105 1.81 -55.69 -20.65
CA ILE A 105 0.75 -56.65 -20.28
C ILE A 105 0.72 -56.85 -18.75
N TYR A 106 1.88 -57.00 -18.11
CA TYR A 106 1.96 -57.16 -16.66
C TYR A 106 1.39 -55.93 -15.92
N ILE A 107 1.78 -54.72 -16.32
CA ILE A 107 1.28 -53.47 -15.72
C ILE A 107 -0.24 -53.34 -15.95
N TYR A 108 -0.72 -53.60 -17.17
CA TYR A 108 -2.14 -53.52 -17.50
C TYR A 108 -2.98 -54.47 -16.63
N ILE A 109 -2.59 -55.75 -16.56
CA ILE A 109 -3.29 -56.75 -15.72
C ILE A 109 -3.23 -56.35 -14.23
N TYR A 110 -2.05 -55.96 -13.74
CA TYR A 110 -1.88 -55.57 -12.34
C TYR A 110 -2.78 -54.38 -11.96
N ILE A 111 -2.86 -53.36 -12.81
CA ILE A 111 -3.73 -52.20 -12.58
C ILE A 111 -5.20 -52.60 -12.65
N SER A 112 -5.63 -53.35 -13.68
CA SER A 112 -7.03 -53.76 -13.83
C SER A 112 -7.53 -54.53 -12.61
N VAL A 113 -6.79 -55.55 -12.17
CA VAL A 113 -7.14 -56.34 -10.98
C VAL A 113 -7.12 -55.47 -9.70
N SER A 114 -6.11 -54.61 -9.55
CA SER A 114 -6.01 -53.71 -8.38
C SER A 114 -7.13 -52.66 -8.29
N VAL A 115 -7.80 -52.35 -9.40
CA VAL A 115 -8.97 -51.46 -9.44
C VAL A 115 -10.22 -52.25 -9.11
N GLU A 116 -10.44 -53.40 -9.75
CA GLU A 116 -11.60 -54.28 -9.47
C GLU A 116 -11.66 -54.71 -7.99
N GLU A 117 -10.52 -55.08 -7.39
CA GLU A 117 -10.45 -55.42 -5.95
C GLU A 117 -10.82 -54.25 -5.04
N LYS A 118 -10.44 -53.02 -5.40
CA LYS A 118 -10.76 -51.81 -4.61
C LYS A 118 -12.22 -51.43 -4.74
N ASP A 119 -12.77 -51.46 -5.95
CA ASP A 119 -14.18 -51.11 -6.18
C ASP A 119 -15.09 -52.12 -5.45
N LEU A 120 -14.75 -53.41 -5.48
CA LEU A 120 -15.46 -54.44 -4.73
C LEU A 120 -15.34 -54.25 -3.20
N PHE A 121 -14.16 -53.88 -2.70
CA PHE A 121 -13.94 -53.59 -1.28
C PHE A 121 -14.75 -52.37 -0.81
N VAL A 122 -14.76 -51.28 -1.59
CA VAL A 122 -15.52 -50.06 -1.29
C VAL A 122 -17.03 -50.33 -1.32
N GLN A 123 -17.53 -51.07 -2.32
CA GLN A 123 -18.93 -51.48 -2.36
C GLN A 123 -19.33 -52.31 -1.14
N ARG A 124 -18.47 -53.24 -0.71
CA ARG A 124 -18.72 -54.05 0.49
C ARG A 124 -18.76 -53.20 1.76
N GLN A 125 -17.79 -52.31 1.95
CA GLN A 125 -17.77 -51.39 3.08
C GLN A 125 -19.02 -50.51 3.13
N HIS A 126 -19.51 -50.04 1.97
CA HIS A 126 -20.78 -49.31 1.92
C HIS A 126 -21.96 -50.16 2.35
N LEU A 127 -22.09 -51.40 1.88
CA LEU A 127 -23.15 -52.33 2.30
C LEU A 127 -23.13 -52.56 3.82
N ASP A 128 -21.96 -52.85 4.38
CA ASP A 128 -21.80 -53.05 5.83
C ASP A 128 -22.25 -51.80 6.63
N THR A 129 -21.92 -50.58 6.15
CA THR A 129 -22.37 -49.33 6.80
C THR A 129 -23.87 -49.04 6.63
N TYR A 130 -24.48 -49.43 5.50
CA TYR A 130 -25.93 -49.29 5.30
C TYR A 130 -26.70 -50.29 6.17
N GLU A 131 -26.20 -51.51 6.32
CA GLU A 131 -26.79 -52.53 7.21
C GLU A 131 -26.73 -52.07 8.67
N GLU A 132 -25.58 -51.58 9.16
CA GLU A 132 -25.46 -51.03 10.52
C GLU A 132 -26.37 -49.81 10.73
N ALA A 133 -26.46 -48.89 9.76
CA ALA A 133 -27.36 -47.74 9.85
C ALA A 133 -28.83 -48.17 9.90
N LEU A 134 -29.23 -49.17 9.11
CA LEU A 134 -30.59 -49.70 9.07
C LEU A 134 -30.95 -50.46 10.34
N GLU A 135 -30.03 -51.23 10.93
CA GLU A 135 -30.20 -51.83 12.26
C GLU A 135 -30.36 -50.77 13.36
N ARG A 136 -29.53 -49.71 13.36
CA ARG A 136 -29.65 -48.60 14.31
C ARG A 136 -31.00 -47.89 14.19
N ILE A 137 -31.49 -47.65 12.98
CA ILE A 137 -32.81 -47.05 12.76
C ILE A 137 -33.91 -47.98 13.30
N ARG A 138 -33.89 -49.28 12.94
CA ARG A 138 -34.84 -50.29 13.47
C ARG A 138 -34.82 -50.35 15.00
N ALA A 139 -33.66 -50.31 15.63
CA ALA A 139 -33.52 -50.34 17.08
C ALA A 139 -34.11 -49.09 17.77
N ILE A 140 -34.09 -47.94 17.11
CA ILE A 140 -34.65 -46.68 17.62
C ILE A 140 -36.17 -46.58 17.34
N THR A 141 -36.65 -47.04 16.18
CA THR A 141 -38.07 -46.97 15.83
C THR A 141 -38.92 -48.11 16.39
N GLY A 142 -38.35 -49.29 16.64
CA GLY A 142 -39.06 -50.46 17.18
C GLY A 142 -40.00 -51.17 16.18
N ASP A 143 -40.36 -50.50 15.08
CA ASP A 143 -41.16 -51.06 13.99
C ASP A 143 -40.33 -51.91 13.01
N THR A 144 -40.89 -53.03 12.56
CA THR A 144 -40.24 -53.96 11.62
C THR A 144 -40.44 -53.62 10.14
N ASP A 145 -41.47 -52.84 9.81
CA ASP A 145 -41.84 -52.52 8.43
C ASP A 145 -41.10 -51.30 7.89
N LEU A 146 -40.25 -51.55 6.88
CA LEU A 146 -39.38 -50.56 6.26
C LEU A 146 -40.15 -49.38 5.64
N GLU A 147 -41.34 -49.63 5.06
CA GLU A 147 -42.17 -48.60 4.42
C GLU A 147 -42.71 -47.57 5.44
N ASN A 148 -43.04 -47.99 6.67
CA ASN A 148 -43.50 -47.08 7.73
C ASN A 148 -42.36 -46.20 8.25
N ILE A 149 -41.13 -46.72 8.29
CA ILE A 149 -39.93 -45.95 8.64
C ILE A 149 -39.62 -44.91 7.54
N ILE A 150 -39.68 -45.31 6.26
CA ILE A 150 -39.42 -44.41 5.13
C ILE A 150 -40.46 -43.28 5.08
N THR A 151 -41.75 -43.58 5.18
CA THR A 151 -42.81 -42.55 5.15
C THR A 151 -42.72 -41.58 6.32
N LYS A 152 -42.39 -42.07 7.52
CA LYS A 152 -42.13 -41.20 8.70
C LYS A 152 -40.87 -40.35 8.54
N PHE A 153 -39.81 -40.87 7.92
CA PHE A 153 -38.62 -40.09 7.61
C PHE A 153 -38.91 -39.01 6.57
N GLN A 154 -39.64 -39.32 5.50
CA GLN A 154 -40.06 -38.37 4.48
C GLN A 154 -40.90 -37.23 5.06
N GLY A 155 -41.89 -37.52 5.93
CA GLY A 155 -42.66 -36.48 6.62
C GLY A 155 -41.77 -35.56 7.48
N ASN A 156 -40.82 -36.14 8.23
CA ASN A 156 -39.85 -35.35 9.00
C ASN A 156 -38.90 -34.54 8.10
N GLU A 157 -38.53 -35.04 6.92
CA GLU A 157 -37.70 -34.32 5.95
C GLU A 157 -38.45 -33.13 5.35
N GLU A 158 -39.74 -33.30 5.00
CA GLU A 158 -40.63 -32.23 4.54
C GLU A 158 -40.83 -31.13 5.61
N GLU A 159 -41.05 -31.52 6.87
CA GLU A 159 -41.12 -30.57 8.00
C GLU A 159 -39.79 -29.81 8.20
N ASN A 160 -38.66 -30.51 8.17
CA ASN A 160 -37.33 -29.88 8.28
C ASN A 160 -37.03 -28.94 7.10
N PHE A 161 -37.46 -29.29 5.88
CA PHE A 161 -37.32 -28.43 4.72
C PHE A 161 -38.18 -27.16 4.84
N ALA A 162 -39.42 -27.28 5.34
CA ALA A 162 -40.28 -26.15 5.62
C ALA A 162 -39.69 -25.22 6.70
N LEU A 163 -39.13 -25.79 7.78
CA LEU A 163 -38.42 -25.03 8.82
C LEU A 163 -37.18 -24.33 8.27
N PHE A 164 -36.38 -25.01 7.44
CA PHE A 164 -35.19 -24.41 6.80
C PHE A 164 -35.57 -23.25 5.88
N LYS A 165 -36.66 -23.37 5.11
CA LYS A 165 -37.20 -22.28 4.28
C LYS A 165 -37.60 -21.08 5.14
N TYR A 166 -38.33 -21.30 6.23
CA TYR A 166 -38.73 -20.24 7.16
C TYR A 166 -37.52 -19.55 7.81
N ILE A 167 -36.50 -20.31 8.21
CA ILE A 167 -35.24 -19.76 8.75
C ILE A 167 -34.52 -18.89 7.71
N ASN A 168 -34.49 -19.29 6.44
CA ASN A 168 -33.88 -18.48 5.37
C ASN A 168 -34.67 -17.20 5.08
N GLU A 169 -36.00 -17.26 5.13
CA GLU A 169 -36.87 -16.07 5.03
C GLU A 169 -36.60 -15.10 6.19
N LEU A 170 -36.58 -15.58 7.44
CA LEU A 170 -36.19 -14.79 8.61
C LEU A 170 -34.78 -14.20 8.51
N ASN A 171 -33.79 -14.96 8.03
CA ASN A 171 -32.43 -14.45 7.85
C ASN A 171 -32.40 -13.31 6.80
N THR A 172 -33.18 -13.43 5.73
CA THR A 172 -33.33 -12.38 4.72
C THR A 172 -33.98 -11.11 5.30
N GLU A 173 -35.00 -11.27 6.16
CA GLU A 173 -35.58 -10.14 6.92
C GLU A 173 -34.57 -9.51 7.88
N ILE A 174 -33.79 -10.31 8.61
CA ILE A 174 -32.74 -9.83 9.52
C ILE A 174 -31.67 -9.04 8.75
N GLU A 175 -31.25 -9.50 7.57
CA GLU A 175 -30.33 -8.76 6.71
C GLU A 175 -30.92 -7.40 6.27
N SER A 176 -32.21 -7.37 5.88
CA SER A 176 -32.91 -6.13 5.55
C SER A 176 -33.01 -5.17 6.74
N TYR A 177 -33.42 -5.64 7.92
CA TYR A 177 -33.45 -4.81 9.13
C TYR A 177 -32.06 -4.30 9.52
N THR A 178 -31.01 -5.12 9.34
CA THR A 178 -29.63 -4.72 9.62
C THR A 178 -29.17 -3.60 8.69
N GLU A 179 -29.51 -3.66 7.40
CA GLU A 179 -29.18 -2.57 6.47
C GLU A 179 -29.96 -1.29 6.80
N ASN A 180 -31.26 -1.39 7.10
CA ASN A 180 -32.07 -0.25 7.54
C ASN A 180 -31.48 0.42 8.81
N ILE A 181 -30.95 -0.37 9.76
CA ILE A 181 -30.25 0.16 10.93
C ILE A 181 -28.97 0.92 10.54
N ARG A 182 -28.16 0.38 9.62
CA ARG A 182 -26.94 1.07 9.12
C ARG A 182 -27.26 2.37 8.40
N GLU A 183 -28.36 2.44 7.65
CA GLU A 183 -28.82 3.69 7.03
C GLU A 183 -29.25 4.71 8.09
N LEU A 184 -30.05 4.31 9.08
CA LEU A 184 -30.44 5.20 10.18
C LEU A 184 -29.24 5.68 11.03
N GLU A 185 -28.24 4.85 11.27
CA GLU A 185 -27.00 5.24 11.94
C GLU A 185 -26.22 6.29 11.14
N ARG A 186 -26.19 6.17 9.80
CA ARG A 186 -25.57 7.15 8.89
C ARG A 186 -26.30 8.49 8.93
N ASP A 187 -27.63 8.47 8.87
CA ASP A 187 -28.46 9.69 8.94
C ASP A 187 -28.31 10.40 10.30
N ILE A 188 -28.29 9.64 11.40
CA ILE A 188 -28.04 10.18 12.75
C ILE A 188 -26.65 10.83 12.82
N PHE A 189 -25.62 10.21 12.23
CA PHE A 189 -24.27 10.78 12.18
C PHE A 189 -24.25 12.11 11.41
N GLU A 190 -24.85 12.18 10.22
CA GLU A 190 -24.90 13.42 9.42
C GLU A 190 -25.69 14.55 10.13
N ILE A 191 -26.82 14.21 10.77
CA ILE A 191 -27.60 15.16 11.57
C ILE A 191 -26.80 15.64 12.80
N GLN A 192 -26.02 14.77 13.44
CA GLN A 192 -25.16 15.14 14.56
C GLN A 192 -24.00 16.04 14.12
N GLU A 193 -23.33 15.74 13.02
CA GLU A 193 -22.22 16.56 12.49
C GLU A 193 -22.71 17.94 12.04
N THR A 194 -23.77 18.00 11.22
CA THR A 194 -24.37 19.27 10.78
C THR A 194 -24.94 20.07 11.95
N GLY A 195 -25.53 19.39 12.94
CA GLY A 195 -25.99 20.01 14.19
C GLY A 195 -24.84 20.53 15.07
N ALA A 196 -23.71 19.81 15.15
CA ALA A 196 -22.52 20.26 15.87
C ALA A 196 -21.89 21.48 15.20
N LYS A 197 -21.79 21.49 13.86
CA LYS A 197 -21.31 22.64 13.09
C LYS A 197 -22.18 23.88 13.31
N LYS A 198 -23.51 23.75 13.14
CA LYS A 198 -24.47 24.83 13.43
C LYS A 198 -24.39 25.33 14.88
N ARG A 199 -24.24 24.43 15.87
CA ARG A 199 -24.05 24.81 17.28
C ARG A 199 -22.77 25.61 17.50
N LYS A 200 -21.66 25.23 16.83
CA LYS A 200 -20.40 25.97 16.90
C LYS A 200 -20.55 27.37 16.26
N ASP A 201 -21.12 27.46 15.07
CA ASP A 201 -21.36 28.74 14.39
C ASP A 201 -22.23 29.68 15.25
N ILE A 202 -23.28 29.16 15.89
CA ILE A 202 -24.12 29.90 16.84
C ILE A 202 -23.33 30.31 18.10
N GLN A 203 -22.47 29.45 18.63
CA GLN A 203 -21.65 29.75 19.81
C GLN A 203 -20.63 30.86 19.51
N ASP A 204 -19.98 30.83 18.34
CA ASP A 204 -19.05 31.86 17.87
C ASP A 204 -19.78 33.20 17.66
N GLN A 205 -21.01 33.18 17.11
CA GLN A 205 -21.88 34.36 17.04
C GLN A 205 -22.25 34.91 18.42
N ILE A 206 -22.70 34.07 19.35
CA ILE A 206 -23.03 34.48 20.73
C ILE A 206 -21.81 35.11 21.41
N GLN A 207 -20.62 34.54 21.23
CA GLN A 207 -19.40 35.09 21.81
C GLN A 207 -19.06 36.46 21.20
N SER A 208 -19.25 36.67 19.90
CA SER A 208 -19.10 37.99 19.26
C SER A 208 -20.12 39.02 19.77
N ILE A 209 -21.38 38.62 19.96
CA ILE A 209 -22.43 39.50 20.49
C ILE A 209 -22.13 39.85 21.94
N LYS A 210 -21.62 38.90 22.73
CA LYS A 210 -21.22 39.11 24.13
C LYS A 210 -20.09 40.13 24.25
N THR A 211 -19.05 40.06 23.41
CA THR A 211 -17.96 41.06 23.44
C THR A 211 -18.47 42.46 23.05
N ILE A 212 -19.36 42.54 22.06
CA ILE A 212 -20.01 43.80 21.67
C ILE A 212 -20.88 44.36 22.81
N SER A 213 -21.69 43.54 23.50
CA SER A 213 -22.48 44.00 24.65
C SER A 213 -21.59 44.54 25.76
N THR A 214 -20.52 43.84 26.13
CA THR A 214 -19.59 44.33 27.15
C THR A 214 -18.90 45.63 26.76
N ALA A 215 -18.65 45.87 25.47
CA ALA A 215 -18.11 47.13 24.99
C ALA A 215 -19.17 48.26 25.06
N ILE A 216 -20.42 47.98 24.69
CA ILE A 216 -21.54 48.92 24.81
C ILE A 216 -21.79 49.32 26.28
N ASP A 217 -21.78 48.35 27.19
CA ASP A 217 -22.06 48.61 28.62
C ASP A 217 -20.88 49.36 29.28
N ALA A 218 -19.64 49.07 28.87
CA ALA A 218 -18.48 49.89 29.27
C ALA A 218 -18.58 51.33 28.73
N GLU A 219 -19.07 51.53 27.51
CA GLU A 219 -19.23 52.87 26.92
C GLU A 219 -20.38 53.65 27.58
N LYS A 220 -21.52 53.00 27.87
CA LYS A 220 -22.58 53.58 28.71
C LYS A 220 -22.05 54.00 30.09
N GLY A 221 -21.21 53.16 30.70
CA GLY A 221 -20.57 53.48 31.98
C GLY A 221 -19.71 54.75 31.91
N LYS A 222 -18.92 54.92 30.85
CA LYS A 222 -18.18 56.18 30.61
C LYS A 222 -19.11 57.37 30.41
N MET A 223 -20.17 57.24 29.60
CA MET A 223 -21.12 58.34 29.37
C MET A 223 -21.81 58.77 30.67
N ALA A 224 -22.21 57.82 31.52
CA ALA A 224 -22.79 58.12 32.82
C ALA A 224 -21.82 58.87 33.76
N ILE A 225 -20.52 58.52 33.75
CA ILE A 225 -19.49 59.26 34.50
C ILE A 225 -19.35 60.69 33.97
N VAL A 226 -19.35 60.90 32.65
CA VAL A 226 -19.28 62.24 32.05
C VAL A 226 -20.53 63.08 32.40
N GLU A 227 -21.71 62.46 32.43
CA GLU A 227 -22.96 63.12 32.81
C GLU A 227 -22.96 63.51 34.30
N THR A 228 -22.52 62.64 35.21
CA THR A 228 -22.40 62.98 36.64
C THR A 228 -21.33 64.05 36.90
N GLN A 229 -20.23 64.04 36.15
CA GLN A 229 -19.24 65.13 36.18
C GLN A 229 -19.84 66.48 35.76
N LYS A 230 -20.66 66.51 34.70
CA LYS A 230 -21.35 67.74 34.28
C LYS A 230 -22.28 68.29 35.35
N VAL A 231 -23.08 67.43 36.00
CA VAL A 231 -23.95 67.82 37.12
C VAL A 231 -23.13 68.34 38.32
N LEU A 232 -21.98 67.73 38.60
CA LEU A 232 -21.08 68.15 39.67
C LEU A 232 -20.45 69.53 39.41
N GLU A 233 -20.07 69.83 38.17
CA GLU A 233 -19.60 71.17 37.79
C GLU A 233 -20.72 72.23 37.87
N GLU A 234 -21.93 71.91 37.42
CA GLU A 234 -23.10 72.79 37.61
C GLU A 234 -23.38 73.04 39.10
N PHE A 235 -23.20 72.04 39.95
CA PHE A 235 -23.34 72.15 41.41
C PHE A 235 -22.23 72.99 42.06
N LYS A 236 -20.97 72.86 41.63
CA LYS A 236 -19.86 73.74 42.08
C LYS A 236 -20.17 75.22 41.77
N VAL A 237 -20.64 75.52 40.55
CA VAL A 237 -21.08 76.87 40.16
C VAL A 237 -22.24 77.35 41.04
N GLY A 238 -23.19 76.46 41.36
CA GLY A 238 -24.27 76.72 42.31
C GLY A 238 -23.77 77.16 43.69
N ILE A 239 -22.84 76.42 44.30
CA ILE A 239 -22.23 76.75 45.60
C ILE A 239 -21.50 78.10 45.55
N ILE A 240 -20.70 78.35 44.51
CA ILE A 240 -20.00 79.64 44.32
C ILE A 240 -21.00 80.80 44.26
N SER A 241 -22.16 80.61 43.60
CA SER A 241 -23.21 81.63 43.55
C SER A 241 -23.85 81.89 44.92
N LEU A 242 -24.11 80.85 45.72
CA LEU A 242 -24.68 80.96 47.06
C LEU A 242 -23.74 81.65 48.05
N LEU A 243 -22.44 81.30 48.04
CA LEU A 243 -21.43 81.97 48.86
C LEU A 243 -21.39 83.49 48.59
N LYS A 244 -21.52 83.87 47.31
CA LYS A 244 -21.53 85.28 46.88
C LYS A 244 -22.81 86.02 47.31
N VAL A 245 -23.96 85.36 47.30
CA VAL A 245 -25.25 85.96 47.72
C VAL A 245 -25.34 86.10 49.24
N LEU A 246 -24.88 85.11 50.00
CA LEU A 246 -24.98 85.07 51.46
C LEU A 246 -23.95 85.94 52.20
N GLN A 247 -22.97 86.50 51.47
CA GLN A 247 -21.85 87.25 52.04
C GLN A 247 -21.22 86.49 53.22
N CYS A 248 -20.89 85.22 52.99
CA CYS A 248 -20.12 84.42 53.92
C CYS A 248 -18.69 84.97 53.96
N ASP A 249 -18.16 85.30 55.14
CA ASP A 249 -16.76 85.72 55.29
C ASP A 249 -15.82 84.60 54.83
N SER A 250 -15.07 84.82 53.76
CA SER A 250 -14.13 83.84 53.18
C SER A 250 -12.86 83.63 54.02
N GLN A 251 -12.60 84.57 54.94
CA GLN A 251 -11.37 84.68 55.72
C GLN A 251 -10.95 83.43 56.53
N PRO A 252 -11.85 82.57 57.07
CA PRO A 252 -11.43 81.35 57.76
C PRO A 252 -10.80 80.31 56.84
N PHE A 253 -11.13 80.30 55.54
CA PHE A 253 -10.74 79.24 54.60
C PHE A 253 -9.52 79.63 53.74
N GLU A 254 -9.28 80.92 53.53
CA GLU A 254 -8.09 81.44 52.84
C GLU A 254 -6.77 81.07 53.55
N SER A 255 -6.80 80.85 54.87
CA SER A 255 -5.60 80.46 55.65
C SER A 255 -5.30 78.96 55.64
N ALA A 256 -6.23 78.12 55.17
CA ALA A 256 -6.11 76.66 55.16
C ALA A 256 -5.76 76.06 53.79
N LEU A 257 -5.97 76.81 52.70
CA LEU A 257 -5.75 76.33 51.33
C LEU A 257 -4.59 77.08 50.65
N ALA A 258 -3.43 76.43 50.59
CA ALA A 258 -2.41 76.79 49.62
C ALA A 258 -2.84 76.30 48.22
N ALA A 259 -3.07 77.24 47.31
CA ALA A 259 -3.45 77.02 45.91
C ALA A 259 -4.72 76.16 45.69
N ASP A 260 -5.89 76.79 45.81
CA ASP A 260 -6.64 77.27 44.64
C ASP A 260 -8.00 77.84 45.09
N THR A 261 -8.45 78.94 44.47
CA THR A 261 -9.74 79.60 44.80
C THR A 261 -10.93 78.91 44.15
N GLU A 262 -10.91 77.58 44.09
CA GLU A 262 -11.91 76.74 43.43
C GLU A 262 -12.54 75.73 44.40
N VAL A 263 -13.85 75.53 44.24
CA VAL A 263 -14.64 74.62 45.07
C VAL A 263 -14.38 73.18 44.63
N ASN A 264 -13.33 72.57 45.20
CA ASN A 264 -12.95 71.18 44.95
C ASN A 264 -13.87 70.17 45.69
N GLU A 265 -13.87 68.92 45.24
CA GLU A 265 -14.79 67.87 45.73
C GLU A 265 -14.70 67.62 47.24
N GLY A 266 -13.49 67.67 47.81
CA GLY A 266 -13.28 67.60 49.26
C GLY A 266 -13.69 68.86 50.03
N THR A 267 -13.78 70.01 49.35
CA THR A 267 -14.08 71.33 49.94
C THR A 267 -15.57 71.70 49.84
N ILE A 268 -16.33 71.10 48.90
CA ILE A 268 -17.78 71.27 48.75
C ILE A 268 -18.52 71.17 50.09
N LEU A 269 -18.19 70.16 50.90
CA LEU A 269 -18.86 69.91 52.18
C LEU A 269 -18.57 70.99 53.23
N LEU A 270 -17.34 71.54 53.23
CA LEU A 270 -16.93 72.63 54.12
C LEU A 270 -17.63 73.95 53.74
N TYR A 271 -17.76 74.24 52.44
CA TYR A 271 -18.51 75.40 51.97
C TYR A 271 -20.01 75.28 52.24
N MET A 272 -20.60 74.09 52.07
CA MET A 272 -22.00 73.83 52.46
C MET A 272 -22.24 74.01 53.96
N GLY A 273 -21.38 73.47 54.83
CA GLY A 273 -21.50 73.70 56.28
C GLY A 273 -21.38 75.18 56.67
N SER A 274 -20.58 75.96 55.94
CA SER A 274 -20.45 77.41 56.12
C SER A 274 -21.69 78.18 55.66
N ILE A 275 -22.30 77.75 54.54
CA ILE A 275 -23.59 78.26 54.05
C ILE A 275 -24.69 77.99 55.09
N ASP A 276 -24.80 76.78 55.63
CA ASP A 276 -25.80 76.42 56.64
C ASP A 276 -25.64 77.22 57.93
N GLN A 277 -24.40 77.42 58.40
CA GLN A 277 -24.14 78.30 59.55
C GLN A 277 -24.61 79.73 59.26
N ARG A 278 -24.29 80.29 58.08
CA ARG A 278 -24.65 81.66 57.73
C ARG A 278 -26.16 81.85 57.55
N ILE A 279 -26.86 80.87 56.97
CA ILE A 279 -28.33 80.85 56.89
C ILE A 279 -28.94 80.83 58.31
N THR A 280 -28.36 80.05 59.22
CA THR A 280 -28.79 79.98 60.63
C THR A 280 -28.58 81.32 61.35
N GLU A 281 -27.45 82.00 61.13
CA GLU A 281 -27.20 83.36 61.65
C GLU A 281 -28.19 84.39 61.11
N LEU A 282 -28.49 84.37 59.80
CA LEU A 282 -29.46 85.27 59.18
C LEU A 282 -30.89 85.03 59.70
N LEU A 283 -31.28 83.78 59.95
CA LEU A 283 -32.55 83.43 60.59
C LEU A 283 -32.63 83.98 62.03
N LEU A 284 -31.55 83.88 62.81
CA LEU A 284 -31.46 84.46 64.15
C LEU A 284 -31.54 85.99 64.13
N ILE A 285 -30.88 86.65 63.17
CA ILE A 285 -30.97 88.10 62.98
C ILE A 285 -32.40 88.51 62.62
N ASN A 286 -33.10 87.75 61.76
CA ASN A 286 -34.48 88.05 61.39
C ASN A 286 -35.44 87.92 62.60
N GLN A 287 -35.30 86.86 63.42
CA GLN A 287 -36.04 86.77 64.69
C GLN A 287 -35.75 87.94 65.63
N PHE A 288 -34.49 88.39 65.71
CA PHE A 288 -34.13 89.55 66.52
C PHE A 288 -34.74 90.86 65.98
N LEU A 289 -34.84 91.02 64.66
CA LEU A 289 -35.50 92.16 64.02
C LEU A 289 -37.00 92.18 64.28
N GLU A 290 -37.70 91.05 64.24
CA GLU A 290 -39.13 90.99 64.62
C GLU A 290 -39.34 91.42 66.09
N ILE A 291 -38.49 90.95 67.00
CA ILE A 291 -38.52 91.35 68.42
C ILE A 291 -38.30 92.87 68.56
N LYS A 292 -37.35 93.45 67.80
CA LYS A 292 -37.04 94.88 67.85
C LYS A 292 -38.12 95.77 67.22
N HIS A 293 -38.76 95.33 66.14
CA HIS A 293 -39.94 96.00 65.57
C HIS A 293 -41.12 96.06 66.53
N THR A 294 -41.23 95.09 67.44
CA THR A 294 -42.25 95.05 68.49
C THR A 294 -42.02 96.15 69.55
N GLN A 295 -40.78 96.53 69.83
CA GLN A 295 -40.43 97.52 70.88
C GLN A 295 -40.52 99.00 70.42
N ILE A 296 -40.33 99.28 69.13
CA ILE A 296 -40.30 100.67 68.60
C ILE A 296 -41.69 101.34 68.61
N LYS A 297 -42.78 100.57 68.74
CA LYS A 297 -44.16 101.11 68.75
C LYS A 297 -44.63 101.76 70.07
N GLN A 298 -43.86 101.73 71.16
CA GLN A 298 -44.40 102.03 72.51
C GLN A 298 -43.93 103.32 73.23
N HIS A 299 -43.03 104.15 72.68
CA HIS A 299 -42.52 105.35 73.39
C HIS A 299 -42.73 106.69 72.64
N LYS A 300 -43.93 106.91 72.08
CA LYS A 300 -44.31 108.23 71.53
C LYS A 300 -45.78 108.63 71.75
N THR A 301 -46.31 108.46 72.96
CA THR A 301 -47.38 109.29 73.59
C THR A 301 -47.63 108.82 75.03
N GLU A 302 -47.42 109.69 76.02
CA GLU A 302 -47.99 109.61 77.37
C GLU A 302 -49.27 110.49 77.40
N THR A 303 -50.32 110.34 78.21
CA THR A 303 -50.61 109.54 79.43
C THR A 303 -52.03 108.90 79.25
N SER A 304 -52.73 108.24 80.19
CA SER A 304 -52.54 107.98 81.63
C SER A 304 -53.18 106.65 82.09
N SER A 305 -52.42 105.87 82.87
CA SER A 305 -52.72 105.10 84.11
C SER A 305 -54.15 104.60 84.49
N PRO A 306 -54.27 103.56 85.37
CA PRO A 306 -53.24 102.67 85.95
C PRO A 306 -53.48 101.13 85.81
N PHE A 307 -52.35 100.43 86.01
CA PHE A 307 -52.07 99.01 86.33
C PHE A 307 -52.99 98.29 87.37
N PRO A 308 -52.82 96.96 87.66
CA PRO A 308 -52.38 95.82 86.81
C PRO A 308 -52.98 94.42 87.17
N SER A 309 -52.62 93.36 86.43
CA SER A 309 -51.74 92.24 86.92
C SER A 309 -51.71 91.01 85.98
N LYS A 310 -50.81 90.05 86.27
CA LYS A 310 -50.18 89.12 85.29
C LYS A 310 -50.96 87.81 85.00
N PRO A 311 -50.64 87.14 83.87
CA PRO A 311 -51.14 85.81 83.50
C PRO A 311 -50.15 84.67 83.85
N GLY A 312 -50.55 83.42 83.57
CA GLY A 312 -49.60 82.31 83.43
C GLY A 312 -50.23 80.95 83.13
N SER A 313 -49.88 80.34 82.01
CA SER A 313 -49.67 78.88 81.90
C SER A 313 -48.98 78.54 80.56
N ALA A 314 -48.08 77.56 80.61
CA ALA A 314 -47.31 77.08 79.46
C ALA A 314 -47.72 75.65 79.10
N LYS A 315 -47.49 75.25 77.84
CA LYS A 315 -47.30 73.85 77.42
C LYS A 315 -46.72 73.82 76.00
N ILE A 316 -45.55 73.21 75.82
CA ILE A 316 -45.05 72.74 74.53
C ILE A 316 -44.71 71.26 74.70
N ASN A 317 -45.24 70.43 73.81
CA ASN A 317 -45.02 69.00 73.81
C ASN A 317 -43.98 68.67 72.72
N ARG A 318 -42.99 67.82 73.03
CA ARG A 318 -42.03 67.31 72.03
C ARG A 318 -42.46 65.92 71.60
N GLN A 319 -42.67 65.71 70.30
CA GLN A 319 -42.69 64.38 69.70
C GLN A 319 -41.70 64.34 68.54
N TYR A 320 -40.71 63.45 68.68
CA TYR A 320 -39.88 62.99 67.56
C TYR A 320 -40.72 62.03 66.70
N LEU A 321 -40.67 62.17 65.38
CA LEU A 321 -41.10 61.08 64.48
C LEU A 321 -39.89 60.26 64.04
N SER A 322 -40.05 58.94 64.11
CA SER A 322 -39.06 57.94 63.73
C SER A 322 -39.08 57.69 62.21
N VAL A 323 -37.92 57.44 61.63
CA VAL A 323 -37.79 56.88 60.27
C VAL A 323 -37.88 55.35 60.36
N VAL A 324 -38.63 54.73 59.44
CA VAL A 324 -38.65 53.28 59.18
C VAL A 324 -38.73 53.09 57.66
N PRO A 325 -37.86 52.25 57.03
CA PRO A 325 -37.91 51.97 55.61
C PRO A 325 -38.83 50.77 55.29
N PRO A 326 -39.35 50.66 54.05
CA PRO A 326 -39.92 49.41 53.54
C PRO A 326 -39.03 48.70 52.51
N ASP A 327 -39.10 47.38 52.61
CA ASP A 327 -38.37 46.27 51.99
C ASP A 327 -38.16 46.23 50.47
N ILE A 328 -37.25 45.33 50.09
CA ILE A 328 -36.98 44.85 48.72
C ILE A 328 -37.68 43.49 48.56
N ASP A 329 -38.52 43.36 47.53
CA ASP A 329 -38.93 42.10 46.88
C ASP A 329 -38.52 42.15 45.40
#